data_AF-A0A2N3LNC8-F1
#
_entry.id   AF-A0A2N3LNC8-F1
#
_cell.length_a   1.000
_cell.length_b   1.000
_cell.length_c   1.000
_cell.angle_alpha   90.00
_cell.angle_beta   90.00
_cell.angle_gamma   90.00
#
_symmetry.space_group_name_H-M   'P 1'
#
loop_
_entity.id
_entity.type
_entity.pdbx_description
1 polymer ?
#
loop_
_entity_poly.entity_id
_entity_poly.type
_entity_poly.pdbx_seq_one_letter_code
_entity_poly.pdbx_strand_id
1 'polypeptide(L)'
;MGKSQRDKGMRREKEFAKLIGGLRIPLSGAQEGFSNDVDGLGMKWEVKSRGTGFKTLYDWVLDEREKPDVLALKVDRQPWLVCMTLDKFLELMKDVK
;
A
#
# COMPACT_ATOMS: atom_id res chain seq x y z
N MET A 1 -6.00 -18.73 10.17
CA MET A 1 -5.30 -18.40 8.91
C MET A 1 -4.28 -19.47 8.61
N GLY A 2 -4.28 -20.07 7.42
CA GLY A 2 -3.33 -21.15 7.07
C GLY A 2 -1.89 -20.67 6.88
N LYS A 3 -0.92 -21.59 7.02
CA LYS A 3 0.53 -21.31 6.85
C LYS A 3 0.84 -20.61 5.53
N SER A 4 0.28 -21.11 4.42
CA SER A 4 0.49 -20.55 3.07
C SER A 4 0.05 -19.09 2.96
N GLN A 5 -1.08 -18.71 3.56
CA GLN A 5 -1.59 -17.34 3.54
C GLN A 5 -0.71 -16.40 4.36
N ARG A 6 -0.23 -16.87 5.52
CA ARG A 6 0.72 -16.13 6.37
C ARG A 6 2.04 -15.90 5.65
N ASP A 7 2.61 -16.94 5.04
CA ASP A 7 3.89 -16.85 4.34
C ASP A 7 3.77 -15.95 3.09
N LYS A 8 2.61 -15.94 2.42
CA LYS A 8 2.30 -15.00 1.33
C LYS A 8 2.26 -13.56 1.83
N GLY A 9 1.57 -13.28 2.94
CA GLY A 9 1.50 -11.94 3.55
C GLY A 9 2.91 -11.41 3.88
N MET A 10 3.68 -12.21 4.62
CA MET A 10 5.04 -11.87 5.00
C MET A 10 5.95 -11.59 3.80
N ARG A 11 5.78 -12.34 2.69
CA ARG A 11 6.55 -12.10 1.46
C ARG A 11 6.23 -10.75 0.84
N ARG A 12 4.94 -10.37 0.80
CA ARG A 12 4.48 -9.09 0.23
C ARG A 12 4.89 -7.90 1.09
N GLU A 13 4.83 -8.04 2.41
CA GLU A 13 5.33 -7.01 3.33
C GLU A 13 6.84 -6.78 3.17
N LYS A 14 7.63 -7.85 3.06
CA LYS A 14 9.09 -7.75 2.81
C LYS A 14 9.40 -7.09 1.47
N GLU A 15 8.67 -7.48 0.42
CA GLU A 15 8.79 -6.90 -0.91
C GLU A 15 8.50 -5.39 -0.88
N PHE A 16 7.37 -5.00 -0.29
CA PHE A 16 6.99 -3.59 -0.16
C PHE A 16 8.01 -2.78 0.66
N ALA A 17 8.43 -3.30 1.81
CA ALA A 17 9.46 -2.64 2.64
C ALA A 17 10.75 -2.40 1.85
N LYS A 18 11.20 -3.37 1.05
CA LYS A 18 12.37 -3.21 0.18
C LYS A 18 12.17 -2.11 -0.86
N LEU A 19 11.01 -2.05 -1.51
CA LEU A 19 10.72 -1.06 -2.56
C LEU A 19 10.75 0.38 -2.04
N ILE A 20 10.29 0.62 -0.81
CA ILE A 20 10.28 1.95 -0.21
C ILE A 20 11.54 2.28 0.62
N GLY A 21 12.51 1.35 0.69
CA GLY A 21 13.68 1.48 1.56
C GLY A 21 13.34 1.47 3.06
N GLY A 22 12.23 0.84 3.43
CA GLY A 22 11.72 0.75 4.79
C GLY A 22 12.05 -0.57 5.49
N LEU A 23 11.41 -0.79 6.65
CA LEU A 23 11.57 -1.95 7.50
C LEU A 23 10.22 -2.60 7.76
N ARG A 24 10.16 -3.93 7.63
CA ARG A 24 8.98 -4.70 8.04
C ARG A 24 8.95 -4.83 9.55
N ILE A 25 7.79 -4.59 10.14
CA ILE A 25 7.57 -4.72 11.57
C ILE A 25 7.36 -6.20 11.95
N PRO A 26 8.16 -6.76 12.87
CA PRO A 26 7.92 -8.10 13.39
C PRO A 26 6.66 -8.11 14.26
N LEU A 27 5.89 -9.21 14.18
CA LEU A 27 4.70 -9.42 15.02
C LEU A 27 3.61 -8.33 14.88
N SER A 28 3.51 -7.65 13.74
CA SER A 28 2.43 -6.67 13.49
C SER A 28 1.05 -7.31 13.74
N GLY A 29 0.24 -6.65 14.57
CA GLY A 29 -1.09 -7.10 15.00
C GLY A 29 -1.11 -8.32 15.93
N ALA A 30 0.03 -8.92 16.26
CA ALA A 30 0.14 -10.09 17.14
C ALA A 30 0.62 -9.74 18.56
N GLN A 31 1.19 -8.54 18.75
CA GLN A 31 1.64 -8.03 20.05
C GLN A 31 1.25 -6.56 20.21
N GLU A 32 0.86 -6.18 21.43
CA GLU A 32 0.55 -4.79 21.77
C GLU A 32 1.76 -3.87 21.51
N GLY A 33 1.52 -2.72 20.86
CA GLY A 33 2.57 -1.79 20.45
C GLY A 33 3.09 -1.95 19.00
N PHE A 34 2.76 -3.05 18.32
CA PHE A 34 3.15 -3.30 16.92
C PHE A 34 1.93 -3.29 16.00
N SER A 35 1.44 -2.11 15.63
CA SER A 35 0.13 -1.95 14.96
C SER A 35 0.17 -1.93 13.42
N ASN A 36 1.33 -1.71 12.80
CA ASN A 36 1.48 -1.57 11.34
C ASN A 36 2.48 -2.59 10.78
N ASP A 37 2.40 -2.85 9.47
CA ASP A 37 3.19 -3.89 8.80
C ASP A 37 4.60 -3.43 8.42
N VAL A 38 4.73 -2.18 7.98
CA VAL A 38 5.99 -1.60 7.50
C VAL A 38 6.15 -0.17 8.00
N ASP A 39 7.37 0.21 8.39
CA ASP A 39 7.79 1.60 8.62
C ASP A 39 8.73 2.03 7.50
N GLY A 40 8.50 3.21 6.92
CA GLY A 40 9.34 3.72 5.84
C GLY A 40 8.86 5.07 5.35
N LEU A 41 9.78 5.87 4.80
CA LEU A 41 9.48 7.22 4.28
C LEU A 41 8.82 8.14 5.32
N GLY A 42 9.15 7.98 6.61
CA GLY A 42 8.56 8.74 7.71
C GLY A 42 7.11 8.37 8.07
N MET A 43 6.58 7.28 7.50
CA MET A 43 5.18 6.86 7.67
C MET A 43 5.07 5.41 8.12
N LYS A 44 3.91 5.09 8.70
CA LYS A 44 3.47 3.73 9.04
C LYS A 44 2.55 3.20 7.94
N TRP A 45 2.83 1.98 7.48
CA TRP A 45 2.14 1.37 6.34
C TRP A 45 1.46 0.07 6.74
N GLU A 46 0.23 -0.11 6.25
CA GLU A 46 -0.50 -1.37 6.28
C GLU A 46 -0.47 -1.98 4.87
N VAL A 47 -0.09 -3.25 4.74
CA VAL A 47 0.12 -3.91 3.44
C VAL A 47 -1.02 -4.88 3.15
N LYS A 48 -1.80 -4.59 2.09
CA LYS A 48 -2.86 -5.48 1.61
C LYS A 48 -2.52 -6.04 0.24
N SER A 49 -2.43 -7.37 0.15
CA SER A 49 -2.37 -8.11 -1.12
C SER A 49 -3.51 -9.10 -1.19
N ARG A 50 -4.34 -9.00 -2.24
CA ARG A 50 -5.52 -9.84 -2.47
C ARG A 50 -5.60 -10.23 -3.93
N GLY A 51 -6.15 -11.41 -4.22
CA GLY A 51 -6.41 -11.81 -5.62
C GLY A 51 -7.61 -11.08 -6.23
N THR A 52 -8.56 -10.66 -5.39
CA THR A 52 -9.80 -9.96 -5.76
C THR A 52 -10.08 -8.82 -4.77
N GLY A 53 -11.01 -7.92 -5.11
CA GLY A 53 -11.47 -6.82 -4.24
C GLY A 53 -10.86 -5.45 -4.55
N PHE A 54 -9.73 -5.40 -5.28
CA PHE A 54 -9.11 -4.14 -5.74
C PHE A 54 -9.21 -3.93 -7.25
N LYS A 55 -9.85 -4.85 -7.99
CA LYS A 55 -9.89 -4.82 -9.46
C LYS A 55 -10.35 -3.48 -10.00
N THR A 56 -11.45 -2.93 -9.47
CA THR A 56 -11.99 -1.64 -9.92
C THR A 56 -11.02 -0.48 -9.72
N LEU A 57 -10.25 -0.47 -8.61
CA LEU A 57 -9.22 0.56 -8.40
C LEU A 57 -8.11 0.45 -9.45
N TYR A 58 -7.68 -0.78 -9.77
CA TYR A 58 -6.70 -1.03 -10.83
C TYR A 58 -7.24 -0.66 -12.21
N ASP A 59 -8.50 -0.99 -12.51
CA ASP A 59 -9.15 -0.64 -13.78
C ASP A 59 -9.18 0.89 -13.98
N TRP A 60 -9.41 1.67 -12.92
CA TRP A 60 -9.45 3.12 -13.00
C TRP A 60 -8.06 3.78 -13.02
N VAL A 61 -7.14 3.35 -12.14
CA VAL A 61 -5.81 3.99 -12.03
C VAL A 61 -4.88 3.60 -13.18
N LEU A 62 -5.12 2.46 -13.84
CA LEU A 62 -4.37 1.97 -15.00
C LEU A 62 -5.19 2.07 -16.30
N ASP A 63 -6.20 2.94 -16.35
CA ASP A 63 -7.00 3.12 -17.56
C ASP A 63 -6.12 3.69 -18.69
N GLU A 64 -5.90 2.89 -19.74
CA GLU A 64 -5.06 3.28 -20.89
C GLU A 64 -5.70 4.34 -21.81
N ARG A 65 -7.01 4.61 -21.66
CA ARG A 65 -7.71 5.64 -22.43
C ARG A 65 -7.59 6.99 -21.74
N GLU A 66 -7.88 7.03 -20.44
CA GLU A 66 -7.86 8.26 -19.63
C GLU A 66 -6.45 8.59 -19.11
N LYS A 67 -5.61 7.57 -18.90
CA LYS A 67 -4.23 7.66 -18.42
C LYS A 67 -4.04 8.57 -17.20
N PRO A 68 -4.83 8.39 -16.11
CA PRO A 68 -4.69 9.24 -14.94
C PRO A 68 -3.38 8.93 -14.21
N ASP A 69 -2.65 9.97 -13.80
CA ASP A 69 -1.51 9.81 -12.88
C ASP A 69 -1.97 9.41 -11.46
N VAL A 70 -3.14 9.92 -11.05
CA VAL A 70 -3.68 9.82 -9.69
C VAL A 70 -5.20 9.71 -9.72
N LEU A 71 -5.76 8.84 -8.89
CA LEU A 71 -7.19 8.65 -8.69
C LEU A 71 -7.64 9.28 -7.37
N ALA A 72 -8.60 10.20 -7.43
CA ALA A 72 -9.26 10.77 -6.25
C ALA A 72 -10.58 10.03 -5.98
N LEU A 73 -10.77 9.57 -4.74
CA LEU A 73 -11.90 8.76 -4.31
C LEU A 73 -12.60 9.40 -3.12
N LYS A 74 -13.93 9.38 -3.10
CA LYS A 74 -14.72 9.89 -1.98
C LYS A 74 -16.00 9.11 -1.83
N VAL A 75 -16.36 8.85 -0.58
CA VAL A 75 -17.71 8.44 -0.17
C VAL A 75 -18.32 9.61 0.60
N ASP A 76 -19.65 9.72 0.56
CA ASP A 76 -20.37 10.78 1.26
C ASP A 76 -19.94 10.91 2.72
N ARG A 77 -19.69 12.17 3.14
CA ARG A 77 -19.25 12.54 4.50
C ARG A 77 -17.92 11.93 4.96
N GLN A 78 -17.15 11.30 4.06
CA GLN A 78 -15.78 10.86 4.34
C GLN A 78 -14.76 11.81 3.70
N PRO A 79 -13.54 11.92 4.25
CA PRO A 79 -12.44 12.62 3.58
C PRO A 79 -12.15 12.03 2.19
N TRP A 80 -11.53 12.84 1.33
CA TRP A 80 -11.00 12.35 0.05
C TRP A 80 -9.85 11.37 0.31
N LEU A 81 -9.82 10.30 -0.47
CA LEU A 81 -8.69 9.39 -0.58
C LEU A 81 -8.00 9.61 -1.92
N VAL A 82 -6.69 9.42 -1.92
CA VAL A 82 -5.86 9.53 -3.11
C VAL A 82 -5.20 8.18 -3.34
N CYS A 83 -5.34 7.64 -4.55
CA CYS A 83 -4.77 6.36 -4.95
C CYS A 83 -3.90 6.56 -6.20
N MET A 84 -2.69 6.03 -6.17
CA MET A 84 -1.73 6.10 -7.28
C MET A 84 -0.84 4.86 -7.24
N THR A 85 -0.09 4.62 -8.31
CA THR A 85 0.91 3.55 -8.31
C THR A 85 2.06 3.87 -7.35
N LEU A 86 2.75 2.83 -6.88
CA LEU A 86 3.89 3.02 -5.98
C LEU A 86 4.99 3.85 -6.64
N ASP A 87 5.25 3.64 -7.93
CA ASP A 87 6.28 4.38 -8.65
C ASP A 87 5.96 5.88 -8.71
N LYS A 88 4.70 6.25 -8.96
CA LYS A 88 4.28 7.65 -8.97
C LYS A 88 4.37 8.28 -7.59
N PHE A 89 4.02 7.53 -6.54
CA PHE A 89 4.21 7.99 -5.17
C PHE A 89 5.69 8.22 -4.84
N LEU A 90 6.58 7.31 -5.22
CA LEU A 90 8.02 7.44 -4.98
C LEU A 90 8.66 8.57 -5.80
N GLU A 91 8.13 8.88 -6.99
CA GLU A 91 8.49 10.08 -7.75
C GLU A 91 8.20 11.33 -6.94
N LEU A 92 6.95 11.49 -6.45
CA LEU A 92 6.55 12.64 -5.64
C LEU A 92 7.39 12.80 -4.36
N MET A 93 7.71 11.68 -3.69
CA MET A 93 8.51 11.72 -2.46
C MET A 93 9.97 12.16 -2.69
N LYS A 94 10.48 12.10 -3.92
CA LYS A 94 11.83 12.61 -4.25
C LYS A 94 11.84 14.13 -4.47
N ASP A 95 10.71 14.68 -4.91
CA ASP A 95 10.54 16.10 -5.21
C ASP A 95 10.21 16.93 -3.96
N VAL A 96 9.75 16.28 -2.89
CA VAL A 96 9.64 16.87 -1.55
C VAL A 96 11.03 16.87 -0.90
N LYS A 97 11.91 17.76 -1.36
CA LYS A 97 13.15 18.14 -0.67
C LYS A 97 13.01 19.50 -0.01
#